data_AF-A0A226F054-F1
#
_entry.id   AF-A0A226F054-F1
#
_cell.length_a   1.000
_cell.length_b   1.000
_cell.length_c   1.000
_cell.angle_alpha   90.00
_cell.angle_beta   90.00
_cell.angle_gamma   90.00
#
_symmetry.space_group_name_H-M   'P 1'
#
loop_
_entity.id
_entity.type
_entity.pdbx_description
1 polymer ?
#
loop_
_entity_poly.entity_id
_entity_poly.type
_entity_poly.pdbx_seq_one_letter_code
_entity_poly.pdbx_strand_id
1 'polypeptide(L)'
;MDTNQMLNTFSKYASRLQHFSIPPIKYDVQRKRVIFREYGNKSLHVWYFNGVFIMGGYIVALLYLLVSQLMGRDRVAAPLVLLYGLQCVCAICTISLSFAMVMYGRDFVAGWNSLLNIVRDYGTTREEDLVESRLWKWMHYVSDSLSLNAVIVVFAAYAFQLDAFHPILIKYESEHDKVVNSFRFLTIAVALFEACRNVVFSILLEISMYRMFRNCIGFMLKESYCTPIEFISSRNRMESVYRHLQIILISMDGFHGCAACSLNFTGLITGVVCNFFTIRLFSILPIWLYLVFPSAASTTHALMYLKLPCLQYIPDGSGDVLRKMQMYSTLLPKRSRVIVQRRIRSLPVLRLYAEVGGVKVHRFGRSSKSAYIVYVMTYTINLLLFVGQDAIQSWGKMYLSP
;
A
#
# COMPACT_ATOMS: atom_id res chain seq x y z
N MET A 1 16.30 18.65 0.89
CA MET A 1 15.55 19.05 -0.33
C MET A 1 14.59 17.95 -0.85
N ASP A 2 14.27 16.95 -0.02
CA ASP A 2 13.44 15.78 -0.38
C ASP A 2 11.92 16.03 -0.35
N THR A 3 11.44 16.79 0.62
CA THR A 3 10.00 17.06 0.83
C THR A 3 9.35 17.69 -0.41
N ASN A 4 10.07 18.53 -1.16
CA ASN A 4 9.53 19.15 -2.37
C ASN A 4 9.32 18.12 -3.50
N GLN A 5 10.19 17.12 -3.61
CA GLN A 5 10.05 16.08 -4.61
C GLN A 5 8.95 15.10 -4.25
N MET A 6 8.84 14.73 -2.97
CA MET A 6 7.67 14.02 -2.44
C MET A 6 6.37 14.73 -2.82
N LEU A 7 6.26 16.02 -2.50
CA LEU A 7 5.06 16.83 -2.78
C LEU A 7 4.81 16.96 -4.29
N ASN A 8 5.85 17.01 -5.13
CA ASN A 8 5.72 17.00 -6.57
C ASN A 8 5.16 15.66 -7.09
N THR A 9 5.63 14.53 -6.53
CA THR A 9 5.08 13.21 -6.86
C THR A 9 3.60 13.12 -6.49
N PHE A 10 3.19 13.67 -5.33
CA PHE A 10 1.77 13.79 -4.98
C PHE A 10 0.99 14.69 -5.96
N SER A 11 1.55 15.81 -6.38
CA SER A 11 0.91 16.70 -7.36
C SER A 11 0.67 16.00 -8.69
N LYS A 12 1.65 15.23 -9.17
CA LYS A 12 1.55 14.47 -10.42
C LYS A 12 0.57 13.29 -10.31
N TYR A 13 0.55 12.62 -9.16
CA TYR A 13 -0.46 11.62 -8.84
C TYR A 13 -1.87 12.23 -8.88
N ALA A 14 -2.05 13.38 -8.22
CA ALA A 14 -3.32 14.10 -8.18
C ALA A 14 -3.81 14.50 -9.57
N SER A 15 -2.91 15.02 -10.42
CA SER A 15 -3.24 15.44 -11.79
C SER A 15 -3.57 14.30 -12.75
N ARG A 16 -3.33 13.04 -12.37
CA ARG A 16 -3.59 11.87 -13.23
C ARG A 16 -4.74 11.02 -12.72
N LEU A 17 -4.75 10.72 -11.42
CA LEU A 17 -5.63 9.70 -10.87
C LEU A 17 -6.75 10.27 -9.98
N GLN A 18 -6.67 11.52 -9.51
CA GLN A 18 -7.72 12.11 -8.65
C GLN A 18 -8.86 12.80 -9.43
N HIS A 19 -8.83 12.81 -10.75
CA HIS A 19 -9.86 13.49 -11.57
C HIS A 19 -11.18 12.72 -11.73
N PHE A 20 -11.15 11.39 -11.72
CA PHE A 20 -12.31 10.57 -12.08
C PHE A 20 -13.42 10.56 -11.02
N SER A 21 -13.05 10.39 -9.76
CA SER A 21 -13.97 10.43 -8.61
C SER A 21 -13.19 11.02 -7.44
N ILE A 22 -13.87 11.72 -6.52
CA ILE A 22 -13.17 12.40 -5.43
C ILE A 22 -13.14 11.48 -4.20
N PRO A 23 -11.97 10.91 -3.81
CA PRO A 23 -11.87 10.07 -2.62
C PRO A 23 -12.01 10.89 -1.31
N PRO A 24 -12.34 10.23 -0.18
CA PRO A 24 -12.42 10.87 1.14
C PRO A 24 -11.13 11.58 1.53
N ILE A 25 -9.99 10.95 1.24
CA ILE A 25 -8.66 11.54 1.41
C ILE A 25 -8.15 11.94 0.03
N LYS A 26 -7.85 13.23 -0.17
CA LYS A 26 -7.24 13.71 -1.42
C LYS A 26 -6.07 14.63 -1.15
N TYR A 27 -5.20 14.77 -2.15
CA TYR A 27 -4.07 15.69 -2.06
C TYR A 27 -4.47 17.02 -2.70
N ASP A 28 -4.31 18.11 -1.95
CA ASP A 28 -4.55 19.46 -2.44
C ASP A 28 -3.25 20.03 -3.01
N VAL A 29 -3.19 20.11 -4.34
CA VAL A 29 -2.02 20.61 -5.08
C VAL A 29 -1.70 22.06 -4.74
N GLN A 30 -2.73 22.90 -4.53
CA GLN A 30 -2.54 24.31 -4.23
C GLN A 30 -2.00 24.50 -2.82
N ARG A 31 -2.56 23.79 -1.85
CA ARG A 31 -2.15 23.89 -0.44
C ARG A 31 -0.93 23.03 -0.10
N LYS A 32 -0.51 22.13 -0.99
CA LYS A 32 0.53 21.11 -0.77
C LYS A 32 0.33 20.35 0.54
N ARG A 33 -0.91 19.91 0.77
CA ARG A 33 -1.39 19.22 1.98
C ARG A 33 -2.41 18.16 1.62
N VAL A 34 -2.54 17.14 2.45
CA VAL A 34 -3.63 16.17 2.32
C VAL A 34 -4.87 16.76 2.99
N ILE A 35 -6.04 16.57 2.39
CA ILE A 35 -7.31 17.05 2.94
C ILE A 35 -8.31 15.89 3.04
N PHE A 36 -9.05 15.86 4.14
CA PHE A 36 -10.14 14.94 4.37
C PHE A 36 -11.47 15.62 4.02
N ARG A 37 -12.34 14.92 3.30
CA ARG A 37 -13.70 15.36 3.03
C ARG A 37 -14.68 14.52 3.84
N GLU A 38 -15.49 15.20 4.63
CA GLU A 38 -16.53 14.56 5.43
C GLU A 38 -17.68 14.04 4.57
N TYR A 39 -18.41 13.09 5.16
CA TYR A 39 -19.65 12.55 4.61
C TYR A 39 -20.69 13.68 4.43
N GLY A 40 -21.36 13.70 3.27
CA GLY A 40 -22.36 14.73 2.92
C GLY A 40 -21.96 15.61 1.72
N ASN A 41 -20.70 15.58 1.28
CA ASN A 41 -20.32 16.21 0.02
C ASN A 41 -20.83 15.39 -1.17
N LYS A 42 -21.68 15.97 -2.03
CA LYS A 42 -22.23 15.31 -3.23
C LYS A 42 -21.15 14.69 -4.12
N SER A 43 -19.94 15.26 -4.15
CA SER A 43 -18.83 14.70 -4.94
C SER A 43 -18.34 13.33 -4.46
N LEU A 44 -18.61 12.99 -3.19
CA LEU A 44 -18.20 11.73 -2.56
C LEU A 44 -19.14 10.58 -2.94
N HIS A 45 -20.38 10.87 -3.38
CA HIS A 45 -21.35 9.84 -3.75
C HIS A 45 -20.89 8.99 -4.92
N VAL A 46 -20.25 9.59 -5.94
CA VAL A 46 -19.68 8.85 -7.08
C VAL A 46 -18.59 7.90 -6.60
N TRP A 47 -17.77 8.33 -5.65
CA TRP A 47 -16.73 7.49 -5.07
C TRP A 47 -17.33 6.31 -4.29
N TYR A 48 -18.36 6.54 -3.45
CA TYR A 48 -19.05 5.45 -2.76
C TYR A 48 -19.73 4.49 -3.73
N PHE A 49 -20.34 5.01 -4.79
CA PHE A 49 -20.94 4.19 -5.84
C PHE A 49 -19.91 3.26 -6.47
N ASN A 50 -18.77 3.80 -6.90
CA ASN A 50 -17.70 3.02 -7.50
C ASN A 50 -17.05 2.04 -6.50
N GLY A 51 -16.67 2.54 -5.32
CA GLY A 51 -15.90 1.79 -4.33
C GLY A 51 -16.71 0.75 -3.55
N VAL A 52 -18.00 0.98 -3.33
CA VAL A 52 -18.86 0.06 -2.57
C VAL A 52 -19.71 -0.79 -3.51
N PHE A 53 -20.45 -0.19 -4.44
CA PHE A 53 -21.42 -0.93 -5.24
C PHE A 53 -20.74 -1.67 -6.41
N ILE A 54 -19.95 -0.97 -7.22
CA ILE A 54 -19.29 -1.58 -8.38
C ILE A 54 -18.27 -2.63 -7.92
N MET A 55 -17.36 -2.25 -7.01
CA MET A 55 -16.36 -3.19 -6.46
C MET A 55 -17.00 -4.30 -5.62
N GLY A 56 -18.02 -4.01 -4.82
CA GLY A 56 -18.74 -5.02 -4.04
C GLY A 56 -19.44 -6.05 -4.93
N GLY A 57 -20.12 -5.58 -5.98
CA GLY A 57 -20.71 -6.46 -7.00
C GLY A 57 -19.67 -7.32 -7.70
N TYR A 58 -18.49 -6.76 -8.01
CA TYR A 58 -17.38 -7.50 -8.59
C TYR A 58 -16.88 -8.62 -7.67
N ILE A 59 -16.73 -8.35 -6.38
CA ILE A 59 -16.35 -9.37 -5.39
C ILE A 59 -17.40 -10.46 -5.29
N VAL A 60 -18.69 -10.10 -5.27
CA VAL A 60 -19.78 -11.09 -5.21
C VAL A 60 -19.73 -12.02 -6.41
N ALA A 61 -19.53 -11.49 -7.62
CA ALA A 61 -19.37 -12.30 -8.83
C ALA A 61 -18.15 -13.26 -8.73
N LEU A 62 -17.01 -12.76 -8.27
CA LEU A 62 -15.81 -13.57 -8.06
C LEU A 62 -16.02 -14.67 -7.02
N LEU A 63 -16.61 -14.35 -5.87
CA LEU A 63 -16.91 -15.33 -4.81
C LEU A 63 -17.90 -16.37 -5.29
N TYR A 64 -18.94 -15.97 -6.04
CA TYR A 64 -19.88 -16.90 -6.64
C TYR A 64 -19.17 -17.92 -7.53
N LEU A 65 -18.28 -17.48 -8.43
CA LEU A 65 -17.52 -18.39 -9.29
C LEU A 65 -16.58 -19.31 -8.50
N LEU A 66 -15.86 -18.77 -7.52
CA LEU A 66 -14.94 -19.55 -6.69
C LEU A 66 -15.68 -20.61 -5.86
N VAL A 67 -16.83 -20.26 -5.28
CA VAL A 67 -17.68 -21.21 -4.54
C VAL A 67 -18.30 -22.23 -5.48
N SER A 68 -18.79 -21.81 -6.65
CA SER A 68 -19.36 -22.72 -7.64
C SER A 68 -18.34 -23.76 -8.12
N GLN A 69 -17.09 -23.34 -8.34
CA GLN A 69 -15.97 -24.22 -8.65
C GLN A 69 -15.68 -25.20 -7.50
N LEU A 70 -15.64 -24.71 -6.26
CA LEU A 70 -15.38 -25.53 -5.07
C LEU A 70 -16.46 -26.60 -4.87
N MET A 71 -17.72 -26.26 -5.19
CA MET A 71 -18.85 -27.19 -5.17
C MET A 71 -18.90 -28.14 -6.38
N GLY A 72 -17.98 -27.99 -7.34
CA GLY A 72 -17.95 -28.80 -8.57
C GLY A 72 -19.12 -28.56 -9.53
N ARG A 73 -19.84 -27.43 -9.37
CA ARG A 73 -20.99 -27.08 -10.22
C ARG A 73 -20.55 -26.56 -11.58
N ASP A 74 -19.59 -25.63 -11.56
CA ASP A 74 -18.96 -25.10 -12.76
C ASP A 74 -17.53 -25.67 -12.85
N ARG A 75 -17.08 -26.04 -14.06
CA ARG A 75 -15.70 -26.53 -14.29
C ARG A 75 -14.91 -25.48 -15.05
N VAL A 76 -14.19 -24.66 -14.30
CA VAL A 76 -13.26 -23.66 -14.80
C VAL A 76 -11.83 -24.20 -14.77
N ALA A 77 -11.04 -23.85 -15.78
CA ALA A 77 -9.62 -24.21 -15.84
C ALA A 77 -8.85 -23.63 -14.64
N ALA A 78 -7.93 -24.40 -14.06
CA ALA A 78 -7.18 -24.03 -12.85
C ALA A 78 -6.46 -22.66 -12.94
N PRO A 79 -5.80 -22.28 -14.08
CA PRO A 79 -5.19 -20.96 -14.19
C PRO A 79 -6.18 -19.81 -14.04
N LEU A 80 -7.41 -19.98 -14.53
CA LEU A 80 -8.45 -18.96 -14.45
C LEU A 80 -9.01 -18.87 -13.03
N VAL A 81 -9.13 -20.00 -12.31
CA VAL A 81 -9.48 -20.00 -10.88
C VAL A 81 -8.45 -19.22 -10.06
N LEU A 82 -7.16 -19.41 -10.32
CA LEU A 82 -6.08 -18.64 -9.68
C LEU A 82 -6.17 -17.15 -10.02
N LEU A 83 -6.51 -16.81 -11.26
CA LEU A 83 -6.71 -15.43 -11.68
C LEU A 83 -7.91 -14.78 -10.96
N TYR A 84 -9.03 -15.49 -10.84
CA TYR A 84 -10.19 -15.03 -10.07
C TYR A 84 -9.86 -14.87 -8.58
N GLY A 85 -9.10 -15.80 -8.01
CA GLY A 85 -8.57 -15.68 -6.65
C GLY A 85 -7.75 -14.41 -6.47
N LEU A 86 -6.82 -14.13 -7.40
CA LEU A 86 -6.01 -12.91 -7.39
C LEU A 86 -6.85 -11.64 -7.51
N GLN A 87 -7.79 -11.60 -8.47
CA GLN A 87 -8.71 -10.48 -8.64
C GLN A 87 -9.55 -10.24 -7.38
N CYS A 88 -10.00 -11.31 -6.72
CA CYS A 88 -10.76 -11.24 -5.47
C CYS A 88 -9.94 -10.62 -4.34
N VAL A 89 -8.68 -11.07 -4.16
CA VAL A 89 -7.78 -10.50 -3.14
C VAL A 89 -7.48 -9.03 -3.41
N CYS A 90 -7.22 -8.64 -4.66
CA CYS A 90 -7.02 -7.24 -5.05
C CYS A 90 -8.27 -6.38 -4.80
N ALA A 91 -9.45 -6.92 -5.08
CA ALA A 91 -10.72 -6.22 -4.85
C ALA A 91 -11.00 -6.05 -3.35
N ILE A 92 -10.81 -7.10 -2.54
CA ILE A 92 -10.91 -7.04 -1.08
C ILE A 92 -9.95 -5.99 -0.52
N CYS A 93 -8.69 -5.98 -0.98
CA CYS A 93 -7.71 -4.97 -0.59
C CYS A 93 -8.19 -3.55 -0.88
N THR A 94 -8.75 -3.34 -2.07
CA THR A 94 -9.26 -2.04 -2.48
C THR A 94 -10.41 -1.57 -1.59
N ILE A 95 -11.34 -2.46 -1.25
CA ILE A 95 -12.43 -2.16 -0.32
C ILE A 95 -11.89 -1.90 1.09
N SER A 96 -10.95 -2.70 1.58
CA SER A 96 -10.33 -2.49 2.89
C SER A 96 -9.62 -1.13 2.97
N LEU A 97 -8.88 -0.74 1.93
CA LEU A 97 -8.26 0.59 1.85
C LEU A 97 -9.30 1.71 1.80
N SER A 98 -10.37 1.51 1.04
CA SER A 98 -11.49 2.46 0.96
C SER A 98 -12.16 2.64 2.33
N PHE A 99 -12.40 1.55 3.03
CA PHE A 99 -12.96 1.57 4.38
C PHE A 99 -12.01 2.27 5.36
N ALA A 100 -10.70 1.98 5.30
CA ALA A 100 -9.69 2.65 6.11
C ALA A 100 -9.66 4.17 5.86
N MET A 101 -9.76 4.61 4.59
CA MET A 101 -9.84 6.02 4.24
C MET A 101 -11.06 6.71 4.84
N VAL A 102 -12.22 6.03 4.89
CA VAL A 102 -13.45 6.59 5.46
C VAL A 102 -13.38 6.64 6.98
N MET A 103 -12.98 5.53 7.62
CA MET A 103 -13.02 5.39 9.08
C MET A 103 -11.91 6.15 9.79
N TYR A 104 -10.69 6.11 9.26
CA TYR A 104 -9.50 6.64 9.92
C TYR A 104 -8.90 7.85 9.20
N GLY A 105 -9.51 8.28 8.08
CA GLY A 105 -8.91 9.30 7.22
C GLY A 105 -8.79 10.67 7.88
N ARG A 106 -9.73 11.05 8.76
CA ARG A 106 -9.69 12.34 9.45
C ARG A 106 -8.43 12.49 10.31
N ASP A 107 -8.24 11.52 11.21
CA ASP A 107 -7.11 11.51 12.15
C ASP A 107 -5.80 11.31 11.41
N PHE A 108 -5.78 10.41 10.42
CA PHE A 108 -4.60 10.20 9.57
C PHE A 108 -4.18 11.49 8.85
N VAL A 109 -5.11 12.24 8.26
CA VAL A 109 -4.81 13.49 7.54
C VAL A 109 -4.29 14.56 8.50
N ALA A 110 -4.88 14.68 9.69
CA ALA A 110 -4.40 15.59 10.72
C ALA A 110 -2.97 15.23 11.16
N GLY A 111 -2.70 13.96 11.44
CA GLY A 111 -1.38 13.45 11.79
C GLY A 111 -0.36 13.66 10.68
N TRP A 112 -0.69 13.30 9.43
CA TRP A 112 0.20 13.43 8.27
C TRP A 112 0.60 14.90 8.02
N ASN A 113 -0.37 15.83 8.08
CA ASN A 113 -0.10 17.25 7.90
C ASN A 113 0.72 17.84 9.07
N SER A 114 0.48 17.38 10.30
CA SER A 114 1.25 17.79 11.47
C SER A 114 2.70 17.31 11.36
N LEU A 115 2.89 16.07 10.92
CA LEU A 115 4.21 15.50 10.64
C LEU A 115 4.95 16.29 9.56
N LEU A 116 4.26 16.65 8.48
CA LEU A 116 4.82 17.49 7.41
C LEU A 116 5.27 18.86 7.92
N ASN A 117 4.52 19.47 8.85
CA ASN A 117 4.90 20.75 9.44
C ASN A 117 6.18 20.60 10.28
N ILE A 118 6.30 19.56 11.12
CA ILE A 118 7.56 19.27 11.85
C ILE A 118 8.72 19.09 10.86
N VAL A 119 8.54 18.32 9.79
CA VAL A 119 9.61 18.16 8.80
C VAL A 119 10.00 19.49 8.16
N ARG A 120 9.05 20.40 7.92
CA ARG A 120 9.37 21.74 7.40
C ARG A 120 10.11 22.61 8.41
N ASP A 121 9.72 22.56 9.68
CA ASP A 121 10.29 23.38 10.74
C ASP A 121 11.71 22.92 11.14
N TYR A 122 12.02 21.63 10.97
CA TYR A 122 13.26 21.01 11.46
C TYR A 122 14.16 20.40 10.35
N GLY A 123 13.67 20.23 9.13
CA GLY A 123 14.28 19.37 8.09
C GLY A 123 15.32 20.00 7.16
N THR A 124 16.04 21.06 7.55
CA THR A 124 17.01 21.76 6.67
C THR A 124 18.43 21.18 6.66
N THR A 125 18.64 19.91 7.01
CA THR A 125 19.97 19.28 6.89
C THR A 125 20.26 18.87 5.45
N ARG A 126 21.28 19.51 4.86
CA ARG A 126 21.62 19.56 3.43
C ARG A 126 22.35 18.32 2.88
N GLU A 127 22.64 17.31 3.70
CA GLU A 127 23.64 16.26 3.35
C GLU A 127 23.08 14.96 2.74
N GLU A 128 21.77 14.66 2.80
CA GLU A 128 21.23 13.38 2.27
C GLU A 128 20.54 13.49 0.88
N ASP A 129 20.66 14.63 0.18
CA ASP A 129 19.80 14.99 -0.96
C ASP A 129 19.87 14.08 -2.22
N LEU A 130 20.95 13.30 -2.42
CA LEU A 130 21.15 12.54 -3.67
C LEU A 130 20.42 11.19 -3.73
N VAL A 131 20.41 10.42 -2.64
CA VAL A 131 19.75 9.09 -2.62
C VAL A 131 18.23 9.26 -2.61
N GLU A 132 17.74 10.30 -1.93
CA GLU A 132 16.32 10.58 -1.77
C GLU A 132 15.65 10.97 -3.08
N SER A 133 16.40 11.64 -3.97
CA SER A 133 15.92 12.00 -5.31
C SER A 133 15.55 10.82 -6.20
N ARG A 134 16.19 9.66 -6.00
CA ARG A 134 15.88 8.46 -6.79
C ARG A 134 14.58 7.80 -6.35
N LEU A 135 14.23 7.86 -5.06
CA LEU A 135 13.02 7.22 -4.54
C LEU A 135 11.76 7.83 -5.17
N TRP A 136 11.63 9.15 -5.16
CA TRP A 136 10.42 9.81 -5.66
C TRP A 136 10.27 9.72 -7.17
N LYS A 137 11.39 9.68 -7.91
CA LYS A 137 11.39 9.33 -9.34
C LYS A 137 10.89 7.91 -9.57
N TRP A 138 11.32 6.95 -8.76
CA TRP A 138 10.79 5.58 -8.80
C TRP A 138 9.31 5.52 -8.46
N MET A 139 8.85 6.24 -7.43
CA MET A 139 7.44 6.28 -7.06
C MET A 139 6.57 6.87 -8.17
N HIS A 140 7.09 7.87 -8.90
CA HIS A 140 6.45 8.39 -10.10
C HIS A 140 6.35 7.32 -11.19
N TYR A 141 7.44 6.61 -11.48
CA TYR A 141 7.43 5.50 -12.44
C TYR A 141 6.43 4.40 -12.05
N VAL A 142 6.36 4.03 -10.77
CA VAL A 142 5.40 3.04 -10.27
C VAL A 142 3.96 3.53 -10.44
N SER A 143 3.66 4.79 -10.12
CA SER A 143 2.34 5.39 -10.34
C SER A 143 1.95 5.33 -11.81
N ASP A 144 2.88 5.65 -12.71
CA ASP A 144 2.67 5.68 -14.15
C ASP A 144 2.47 4.28 -14.72
N SER A 145 3.33 3.34 -14.33
CA SER A 145 3.27 1.95 -14.75
C SER A 145 1.98 1.29 -14.28
N LEU A 146 1.54 1.51 -13.04
CA LEU A 146 0.28 0.95 -12.54
C LEU A 146 -0.95 1.53 -13.25
N SER A 147 -0.92 2.83 -13.59
CA SER A 147 -1.99 3.46 -14.36
C SER A 147 -2.08 2.91 -15.78
N LEU A 148 -0.92 2.74 -16.44
CA LEU A 148 -0.86 2.15 -17.78
C LEU A 148 -1.27 0.67 -17.77
N ASN A 149 -0.82 -0.09 -16.77
CA ASN A 149 -1.19 -1.49 -16.60
C ASN A 149 -2.70 -1.63 -16.38
N ALA A 150 -3.36 -0.70 -15.68
CA ALA A 150 -4.81 -0.71 -15.54
C ALA A 150 -5.50 -0.67 -16.91
N VAL A 151 -5.09 0.23 -17.80
CA VAL A 151 -5.62 0.33 -19.17
C VAL A 151 -5.43 -0.98 -19.93
N ILE A 152 -4.21 -1.51 -19.93
CA ILE A 152 -3.88 -2.76 -20.65
C ILE A 152 -4.71 -3.93 -20.11
N VAL A 153 -4.83 -4.05 -18.78
CA VAL A 153 -5.58 -5.13 -18.13
C VAL A 153 -7.07 -5.01 -18.39
N VAL A 154 -7.65 -3.80 -18.44
CA VAL A 154 -9.07 -3.63 -18.80
C VAL A 154 -9.35 -4.18 -20.19
N PHE A 155 -8.55 -3.79 -21.18
CA PHE A 155 -8.71 -4.30 -22.55
C PHE A 155 -8.43 -5.79 -22.64
N ALA A 156 -7.39 -6.29 -21.96
CA ALA A 156 -7.09 -7.71 -21.92
C ALA A 156 -8.23 -8.53 -21.31
N ALA A 157 -8.74 -8.08 -20.16
CA ALA A 157 -9.79 -8.77 -19.43
C ALA A 157 -11.08 -8.84 -20.25
N TYR A 158 -11.42 -7.75 -20.93
CA TYR A 158 -12.59 -7.73 -21.80
C TYR A 158 -12.40 -8.58 -23.08
N ALA A 159 -11.29 -8.40 -23.80
CA ALA A 159 -11.03 -9.06 -25.08
C ALA A 159 -10.86 -10.58 -24.94
N PHE A 160 -10.16 -11.02 -23.89
CA PHE A 160 -9.96 -12.45 -23.61
C PHE A 160 -10.95 -13.01 -22.60
N GLN A 161 -11.98 -12.23 -22.22
CA GLN A 161 -13.03 -12.68 -21.32
C GLN A 161 -12.50 -13.23 -19.98
N LEU A 162 -11.43 -12.62 -19.46
CA LEU A 162 -10.76 -13.03 -18.21
C LEU A 162 -11.41 -12.47 -16.95
N ASP A 163 -12.53 -11.77 -17.09
CA ASP A 163 -13.31 -11.24 -15.97
C ASP A 163 -14.34 -12.25 -15.44
N ALA A 164 -14.80 -12.02 -14.22
CA ALA A 164 -15.77 -12.87 -13.55
C ALA A 164 -17.21 -12.75 -14.09
N PHE A 165 -17.53 -11.70 -14.84
CA PHE A 165 -18.91 -11.55 -15.34
C PHE A 165 -19.16 -12.41 -16.56
N HIS A 166 -18.16 -12.64 -17.41
CA HIS A 166 -18.36 -13.38 -18.65
C HIS A 166 -18.98 -14.78 -18.46
N PRO A 167 -18.45 -15.67 -17.57
CA PRO A 167 -19.05 -16.99 -17.38
C PRO A 167 -20.48 -16.92 -16.82
N ILE A 168 -20.78 -15.88 -16.04
CA ILE A 168 -22.12 -15.64 -15.50
C ILE A 168 -23.07 -15.23 -16.62
N LEU A 169 -22.64 -14.38 -17.55
CA LEU A 169 -23.45 -13.93 -18.68
C LEU A 169 -23.77 -15.05 -19.66
N ILE A 170 -22.81 -15.94 -19.94
CA ILE A 170 -23.05 -17.16 -20.74
C ILE A 170 -24.15 -17.99 -20.09
N LYS A 171 -24.06 -18.22 -18.77
CA LYS A 171 -25.01 -19.04 -18.02
C LYS A 171 -26.46 -18.53 -18.08
N TYR A 172 -26.65 -17.22 -18.25
CA TYR A 172 -27.97 -16.59 -18.37
C TYR A 172 -28.31 -16.18 -19.80
N GLU A 173 -27.62 -16.72 -20.82
CA GLU A 173 -27.88 -16.48 -22.25
C GLU A 173 -27.91 -14.98 -22.62
N SER A 174 -27.22 -14.14 -21.84
CA SER A 174 -27.25 -12.68 -21.96
C SER A 174 -26.00 -12.13 -22.65
N GLU A 175 -25.16 -13.00 -23.19
CA GLU A 175 -23.86 -12.61 -23.78
C GLU A 175 -23.97 -11.81 -25.08
N HIS A 176 -25.10 -11.89 -25.78
CA HIS A 176 -25.33 -11.14 -27.02
C HIS A 176 -25.98 -9.77 -26.79
N ASP A 177 -26.40 -9.46 -25.56
CA ASP A 177 -26.95 -8.15 -25.23
C ASP A 177 -25.84 -7.08 -25.19
N LYS A 178 -25.92 -6.13 -26.12
CA LYS A 178 -24.96 -5.02 -26.25
C LYS A 178 -24.98 -4.11 -25.02
N VAL A 179 -26.13 -3.93 -24.39
CA VAL A 179 -26.28 -3.09 -23.19
C VAL A 179 -25.54 -3.74 -22.03
N VAL A 180 -25.79 -5.03 -21.79
CA VAL A 180 -25.14 -5.79 -20.72
C VAL A 180 -23.61 -5.85 -20.89
N ASN A 181 -23.13 -6.07 -22.12
CA ASN A 181 -21.68 -6.05 -22.38
C ASN A 181 -21.04 -4.67 -22.17
N SER A 182 -21.75 -3.59 -22.50
CA SER A 182 -21.27 -2.23 -22.23
C SER A 182 -21.16 -1.97 -20.71
N PHE A 183 -22.15 -2.42 -19.94
CA PHE A 183 -22.10 -2.36 -18.48
C PHE A 183 -20.98 -3.22 -17.89
N ARG A 184 -20.74 -4.43 -18.43
CA ARG A 184 -19.61 -5.28 -18.05
C ARG A 184 -18.28 -4.58 -18.27
N PHE A 185 -18.06 -4.01 -19.45
CA PHE A 185 -16.83 -3.26 -19.75
C PHE A 185 -16.63 -2.09 -18.77
N LEU A 186 -17.66 -1.27 -18.54
CA LEU A 186 -17.60 -0.15 -17.61
C LEU A 186 -17.31 -0.61 -16.17
N THR A 187 -17.91 -1.71 -15.73
CA THR A 187 -17.70 -2.27 -14.40
C THR A 187 -16.24 -2.72 -14.21
N ILE A 188 -15.68 -3.43 -15.19
CA ILE A 188 -14.27 -3.86 -15.19
C ILE A 188 -13.34 -2.64 -15.18
N ALA A 189 -13.62 -1.65 -16.04
CA ALA A 189 -12.84 -0.42 -16.13
C ALA A 189 -12.82 0.33 -14.80
N VAL A 190 -14.00 0.64 -14.25
CA VAL A 190 -14.10 1.36 -12.97
C VAL A 190 -13.43 0.58 -11.86
N ALA A 191 -13.67 -0.73 -11.77
CA ALA A 191 -13.08 -1.57 -10.72
C ALA A 191 -11.53 -1.53 -10.73
N LEU A 192 -10.93 -1.71 -11.90
CA LEU A 192 -9.47 -1.72 -12.04
C LEU A 192 -8.86 -0.34 -11.81
N PHE A 193 -9.46 0.73 -12.33
CA PHE A 193 -8.96 2.09 -12.10
C PHE A 193 -9.07 2.51 -10.63
N GLU A 194 -10.17 2.17 -9.96
CA GLU A 194 -10.37 2.42 -8.54
C GLU A 194 -9.37 1.64 -7.68
N ALA A 195 -9.12 0.36 -8.01
CA ALA A 195 -8.12 -0.47 -7.36
C ALA A 195 -6.71 0.12 -7.49
N CYS A 196 -6.27 0.39 -8.73
CA CYS A 196 -4.96 0.97 -9.00
C CYS A 196 -4.78 2.32 -8.28
N ARG A 197 -5.80 3.17 -8.33
CA ARG A 197 -5.76 4.47 -7.67
C ARG A 197 -5.61 4.36 -6.16
N ASN A 198 -6.41 3.53 -5.50
CA ASN A 198 -6.40 3.38 -4.05
C ASN A 198 -5.10 2.74 -3.56
N VAL A 199 -4.59 1.74 -4.28
CA VAL A 199 -3.31 1.09 -3.97
C VAL A 199 -2.15 2.07 -4.12
N VAL A 200 -2.04 2.78 -5.26
CA VAL A 200 -0.97 3.76 -5.49
C VAL A 200 -0.99 4.86 -4.43
N PHE A 201 -2.17 5.40 -4.12
CA PHE A 201 -2.27 6.47 -3.13
C PHE A 201 -1.85 6.02 -1.74
N SER A 202 -2.34 4.85 -1.31
CA SER A 202 -2.02 4.30 0.01
C SER A 202 -0.53 4.05 0.15
N ILE A 203 0.13 3.53 -0.89
CA ILE A 203 1.58 3.35 -0.92
C ILE A 203 2.32 4.69 -0.83
N LEU A 204 1.89 5.71 -1.58
CA LEU A 204 2.49 7.05 -1.50
C LEU A 204 2.35 7.66 -0.09
N LEU A 205 1.17 7.53 0.52
CA LEU A 205 0.91 8.00 1.89
C LEU A 205 1.76 7.26 2.92
N GLU A 206 1.88 5.94 2.82
CA GLU A 206 2.71 5.15 3.73
C GLU A 206 4.21 5.48 3.59
N ILE A 207 4.74 5.47 2.36
CA ILE A 207 6.17 5.74 2.13
C ILE A 207 6.55 7.16 2.57
N SER A 208 5.69 8.15 2.27
CA SER A 208 5.90 9.53 2.74
C SER A 208 5.87 9.63 4.26
N MET A 209 4.91 8.98 4.92
CA MET A 209 4.85 8.92 6.37
C MET A 209 6.14 8.33 6.96
N TYR A 210 6.58 7.15 6.49
CA TYR A 210 7.79 6.52 7.03
C TYR A 210 9.03 7.39 6.84
N ARG A 211 9.14 8.04 5.67
CA ARG A 211 10.25 8.95 5.36
C ARG A 211 10.25 10.17 6.26
N MET A 212 9.11 10.81 6.47
CA MET A 212 9.01 11.96 7.36
C MET A 212 9.37 11.58 8.81
N PHE A 213 8.89 10.44 9.32
CA PHE A 213 9.31 9.94 10.64
C PHE A 213 10.80 9.67 10.71
N ARG A 214 11.37 9.00 9.69
CA ARG A 214 12.81 8.77 9.60
C ARG A 214 13.59 10.08 9.64
N ASN A 215 13.15 11.11 8.92
CA ASN A 215 13.83 12.40 8.87
C ASN A 215 13.76 13.12 10.22
N CYS A 216 12.62 13.09 10.90
CA CYS A 216 12.50 13.63 12.26
C CYS A 216 13.38 12.88 13.27
N ILE A 217 13.44 11.54 13.19
CA ILE A 217 14.32 10.72 14.05
C ILE A 217 15.79 10.99 13.74
N GLY A 218 16.17 11.08 12.47
CA GLY A 218 17.52 11.41 12.03
C GLY A 218 17.96 12.80 12.52
N PHE A 219 17.07 13.78 12.44
CA PHE A 219 17.29 15.12 13.01
C PHE A 219 17.56 15.03 14.52
N MET A 220 16.68 14.35 15.29
CA MET A 220 16.89 14.15 16.73
C MET A 220 18.19 13.41 17.03
N LEU A 221 18.57 12.40 16.24
CA LEU A 221 19.84 11.70 16.42
C LEU A 221 21.04 12.62 16.18
N LYS A 222 20.99 13.48 15.15
CA LYS A 222 22.04 14.47 14.86
C LYS A 222 22.17 15.49 15.98
N GLU A 223 21.06 16.04 16.47
CA GLU A 223 21.04 16.96 17.62
C GLU A 223 21.50 16.25 18.90
N SER A 224 21.28 14.92 19.02
CA SER A 224 21.82 14.13 20.13
C SER A 224 23.33 13.90 20.05
N TYR A 225 23.98 14.10 18.89
CA TYR A 225 25.44 13.95 18.76
C TYR A 225 26.20 15.24 19.09
N CYS A 226 25.49 16.34 19.33
CA CYS A 226 26.07 17.59 19.81
C CYS A 226 26.74 17.41 21.18
N THR A 227 27.54 18.40 21.58
CA THR A 227 28.24 18.38 22.87
C THR A 227 27.25 18.16 24.04
N PRO A 228 27.67 17.53 25.15
CA PRO A 228 26.77 17.31 26.30
C PRO A 228 26.07 18.58 26.81
N ILE A 229 26.72 19.74 26.68
CA ILE A 229 26.19 21.04 27.09
C ILE A 229 25.04 21.46 26.18
N GLU A 230 25.21 21.34 24.86
CA GLU A 230 24.16 21.59 23.87
C GLU A 230 22.97 20.64 24.03
N PHE A 231 23.23 19.37 24.36
CA PHE A 231 22.15 18.43 24.63
C PHE A 231 21.31 18.86 25.85
N ILE A 232 21.96 19.35 26.92
CA ILE A 232 21.23 19.81 28.12
C ILE A 232 20.33 21.00 27.80
N SER A 233 20.76 21.91 26.93
CA SER A 233 19.97 23.07 26.52
C SER A 233 18.82 22.68 25.57
N SER A 234 19.03 21.73 24.65
CA SER A 234 18.02 21.27 23.70
C SER A 234 17.07 20.19 24.25
N ARG A 235 17.35 19.60 25.42
CA ARG A 235 16.60 18.47 25.99
C ARG A 235 15.08 18.64 25.98
N ASN A 236 14.58 19.76 26.50
CA ASN A 236 13.13 19.98 26.61
C ASN A 236 12.48 20.05 25.23
N ARG A 237 13.19 20.61 24.24
CA ARG A 237 12.76 20.64 22.84
C ARG A 237 12.73 19.24 22.26
N MET A 238 13.80 18.45 22.43
CA MET A 238 13.84 17.08 21.90
C MET A 238 12.78 16.17 22.54
N GLU A 239 12.56 16.26 23.85
CA GLU A 239 11.49 15.51 24.54
C GLU A 239 10.11 15.92 24.00
N SER A 240 9.88 17.23 23.80
CA SER A 240 8.63 17.75 23.24
C SER A 240 8.40 17.25 21.81
N VAL A 241 9.42 17.30 20.95
CA VAL A 241 9.33 16.79 19.57
C VAL A 241 9.04 15.29 19.57
N TYR A 242 9.74 14.51 20.41
CA TYR A 242 9.51 13.07 20.50
C TYR A 242 8.08 12.73 20.94
N ARG A 243 7.56 13.41 21.97
CA ARG A 243 6.15 13.25 22.41
C ARG A 243 5.18 13.64 21.29
N HIS A 244 5.47 14.69 20.55
CA HIS A 244 4.62 15.13 19.44
C HIS A 244 4.60 14.08 18.31
N LEU A 245 5.76 13.49 17.96
CA LEU A 245 5.84 12.37 17.03
C LEU A 245 5.06 11.15 17.51
N GLN A 246 5.08 10.85 18.81
CA GLN A 246 4.30 9.75 19.39
C GLN A 246 2.80 9.98 19.26
N ILE A 247 2.33 11.20 19.55
CA ILE A 247 0.91 11.57 19.39
C ILE A 247 0.48 11.46 17.93
N ILE A 248 1.30 11.99 17.02
CA ILE A 248 1.06 11.89 15.57
C ILE A 248 0.99 10.43 15.14
N LEU A 249 1.94 9.60 15.57
CA LEU A 249 1.96 8.18 15.24
C LEU A 249 0.68 7.47 15.69
N ILE A 250 0.24 7.71 16.94
CA ILE A 250 -1.00 7.14 17.48
C ILE A 250 -2.22 7.61 16.66
N SER A 251 -2.28 8.89 16.26
CA SER A 251 -3.38 9.40 15.43
C SER A 251 -3.44 8.77 14.03
N MET A 252 -2.31 8.29 13.52
CA MET A 252 -2.19 7.69 12.19
C MET A 252 -2.31 6.16 12.21
N ASP A 253 -2.28 5.53 13.39
CA ASP A 253 -2.12 4.07 13.57
C ASP A 253 -3.27 3.29 12.92
N GLY A 254 -4.53 3.75 13.05
CA GLY A 254 -5.69 3.06 12.47
C GLY A 254 -5.63 2.92 10.95
N PHE A 255 -5.37 4.03 10.23
CA PHE A 255 -5.24 3.99 8.78
C PHE A 255 -4.00 3.22 8.35
N HIS A 256 -2.84 3.52 8.96
CA HIS A 256 -1.58 2.88 8.63
C HIS A 256 -1.66 1.36 8.85
N GLY A 257 -2.16 0.92 10.01
CA GLY A 257 -2.24 -0.49 10.36
C GLY A 257 -3.10 -1.27 9.38
N CYS A 258 -4.26 -0.74 9.01
CA CYS A 258 -5.17 -1.37 8.04
C CYS A 258 -4.56 -1.39 6.63
N ALA A 259 -3.98 -0.27 6.19
CA ALA A 259 -3.32 -0.17 4.88
C ALA A 259 -2.11 -1.10 4.80
N ALA A 260 -1.29 -1.14 5.84
CA ALA A 260 -0.13 -2.02 5.91
C ALA A 260 -0.56 -3.49 5.91
N CYS A 261 -1.58 -3.87 6.66
CA CYS A 261 -2.11 -5.24 6.63
C CYS A 261 -2.59 -5.63 5.22
N SER A 262 -3.46 -4.82 4.63
CA SER A 262 -4.09 -5.08 3.33
C SER A 262 -3.07 -5.13 2.19
N LEU A 263 -2.16 -4.15 2.13
CA LEU A 263 -1.12 -4.08 1.09
C LEU A 263 -0.08 -5.18 1.24
N ASN A 264 0.32 -5.54 2.47
CA ASN A 264 1.28 -6.63 2.66
C ASN A 264 0.68 -8.00 2.32
N PHE A 265 -0.56 -8.25 2.73
CA PHE A 265 -1.27 -9.47 2.39
C PHE A 265 -1.47 -9.60 0.87
N THR A 266 -1.97 -8.55 0.24
CA THR A 266 -2.20 -8.54 -1.22
C THR A 266 -0.88 -8.64 -1.97
N GLY A 267 0.15 -7.90 -1.56
CA GLY A 267 1.47 -8.01 -2.16
C GLY A 267 2.03 -9.43 -2.10
N LEU A 268 1.83 -10.15 -0.98
CA LEU A 268 2.27 -11.53 -0.85
C LEU A 268 1.57 -12.43 -1.87
N ILE A 269 0.24 -12.39 -1.92
CA ILE A 269 -0.55 -13.22 -2.85
C ILE A 269 -0.25 -12.86 -4.31
N THR A 270 -0.24 -11.57 -4.65
CA THR A 270 0.11 -11.09 -5.99
C THR A 270 1.52 -11.52 -6.39
N GLY A 271 2.49 -11.42 -5.47
CA GLY A 271 3.86 -11.88 -5.71
C GLY A 271 3.92 -13.37 -6.07
N VAL A 272 3.22 -14.22 -5.30
CA VAL A 272 3.15 -15.67 -5.54
C VAL A 272 2.48 -16.00 -6.88
N VAL A 273 1.28 -15.47 -7.10
CA VAL A 273 0.48 -15.80 -8.30
C VAL A 273 1.11 -15.25 -9.57
N CYS A 274 1.62 -14.02 -9.56
CA CYS A 274 2.27 -13.44 -10.74
C CYS A 274 3.59 -14.15 -11.07
N ASN A 275 4.39 -14.57 -10.08
CA ASN A 275 5.59 -15.37 -10.34
C ASN A 275 5.22 -16.74 -10.95
N PHE A 276 4.19 -17.40 -10.42
CA PHE A 276 3.68 -18.64 -10.99
C PHE A 276 3.25 -18.47 -12.45
N PHE A 277 2.42 -17.46 -12.76
CA PHE A 277 1.98 -17.21 -14.13
C PHE A 277 3.14 -16.87 -15.07
N THR A 278 4.13 -16.10 -14.59
CA THR A 278 5.32 -15.77 -15.38
C THR A 278 6.09 -17.04 -15.77
N ILE A 279 6.32 -17.96 -14.84
CA ILE A 279 7.09 -19.17 -15.12
C ILE A 279 6.29 -20.14 -16.01
N ARG A 280 4.98 -20.26 -15.73
CA ARG A 280 4.18 -21.37 -16.23
C ARG A 280 3.41 -21.07 -17.50
N LEU A 281 3.03 -19.81 -17.74
CA LEU A 281 2.18 -19.42 -18.87
C LEU A 281 2.97 -18.73 -20.01
N PHE A 282 4.30 -18.71 -19.95
CA PHE A 282 5.16 -18.05 -20.94
C PHE A 282 4.89 -18.49 -22.39
N SER A 283 4.61 -19.78 -22.61
CA SER A 283 4.37 -20.33 -23.95
C SER A 283 2.91 -20.23 -24.43
N ILE A 284 1.99 -19.82 -23.57
CA ILE A 284 0.54 -19.87 -23.83
C ILE A 284 -0.03 -18.47 -24.02
N LEU A 285 0.41 -17.53 -23.20
CA LEU A 285 -0.12 -16.18 -23.20
C LEU A 285 0.45 -15.32 -24.33
N PRO A 286 -0.37 -14.47 -24.97
CA PRO A 286 0.12 -13.41 -25.84
C PRO A 286 1.15 -12.54 -25.13
N ILE A 287 2.23 -12.16 -25.82
CA ILE A 287 3.38 -11.52 -25.21
C ILE A 287 3.04 -10.25 -24.40
N TRP A 288 2.09 -9.46 -24.88
CA TRP A 288 1.68 -8.22 -24.22
C TRP A 288 0.92 -8.46 -22.90
N LEU A 289 0.11 -9.52 -22.82
CA LEU A 289 -0.55 -9.92 -21.59
C LEU A 289 0.44 -10.61 -20.64
N TYR A 290 1.34 -11.43 -21.20
CA TYR A 290 2.42 -12.05 -20.46
C TYR A 290 3.26 -11.02 -19.71
N LEU A 291 3.62 -9.89 -20.33
CA LEU A 291 4.43 -8.82 -19.72
C LEU A 291 3.82 -8.19 -18.46
N VAL A 292 2.50 -8.28 -18.28
CA VAL A 292 1.81 -7.76 -17.08
C VAL A 292 2.25 -8.51 -15.81
N PHE A 293 2.41 -9.84 -15.88
CA PHE A 293 2.74 -10.67 -14.72
C PHE A 293 4.14 -10.43 -14.14
N PRO A 294 5.25 -10.48 -14.92
CA PRO A 294 6.58 -10.16 -14.39
C PRO A 294 6.68 -8.68 -14.00
N SER A 295 5.97 -7.77 -14.67
CA SER A 295 5.89 -6.35 -14.27
C SER A 295 5.22 -6.19 -12.89
N ALA A 296 4.08 -6.83 -12.67
CA ALA A 296 3.37 -6.80 -11.39
C ALA A 296 4.18 -7.47 -10.27
N ALA A 297 4.81 -8.61 -10.54
CA ALA A 297 5.68 -9.29 -9.60
C ALA A 297 6.87 -8.39 -9.22
N SER A 298 7.64 -7.89 -10.20
CA SER A 298 8.81 -7.05 -9.95
C SER A 298 8.45 -5.76 -9.20
N THR A 299 7.36 -5.10 -9.59
CA THR A 299 6.85 -3.89 -8.91
C THR A 299 6.50 -4.19 -7.46
N THR A 300 5.81 -5.29 -7.19
CA THR A 300 5.44 -5.70 -5.83
C THR A 300 6.67 -5.97 -4.96
N HIS A 301 7.67 -6.69 -5.49
CA HIS A 301 8.92 -6.95 -4.76
C HIS A 301 9.73 -5.67 -4.53
N ALA A 302 9.80 -4.79 -5.52
CA ALA A 302 10.48 -3.50 -5.40
C ALA A 302 9.83 -2.63 -4.31
N LEU A 303 8.50 -2.54 -4.30
CA LEU A 303 7.74 -1.82 -3.28
C LEU A 303 8.01 -2.35 -1.88
N MET A 304 8.02 -3.67 -1.70
CA MET A 304 8.36 -4.29 -0.42
C MET A 304 9.80 -4.01 0.01
N TYR A 305 10.73 -4.09 -0.94
CA TYR A 305 12.14 -3.80 -0.69
C TYR A 305 12.36 -2.33 -0.29
N LEU A 306 11.56 -1.41 -0.81
CA LEU A 306 11.61 0.01 -0.44
C LEU A 306 10.90 0.31 0.89
N LYS A 307 9.73 -0.30 1.11
CA LYS A 307 8.87 -0.07 2.28
C LYS A 307 9.50 -0.59 3.57
N LEU A 308 9.96 -1.84 3.57
CA LEU A 308 10.37 -2.53 4.80
C LEU A 308 11.58 -1.91 5.50
N PRO A 309 12.65 -1.46 4.82
CA PRO A 309 13.77 -0.78 5.49
C PRO A 309 13.36 0.54 6.15
N CYS A 310 12.47 1.31 5.51
CA CYS A 310 11.96 2.56 6.08
C CYS A 310 11.16 2.29 7.35
N LEU A 311 10.37 1.22 7.33
CA LEU A 311 9.55 0.76 8.44
C LEU A 311 10.40 0.24 9.62
N GLN A 312 11.51 -0.46 9.34
CA GLN A 312 12.45 -0.96 10.35
C GLN A 312 13.27 0.15 11.01
N TYR A 313 13.58 1.22 10.27
CA TYR A 313 14.38 2.34 10.78
C TYR A 313 13.69 3.07 11.94
N ILE A 314 12.36 3.19 11.91
CA ILE A 314 11.59 3.95 12.90
C ILE A 314 11.74 3.39 14.33
N PRO A 315 11.50 2.10 14.60
CA PRO A 315 11.72 1.54 15.93
C PRO A 315 13.19 1.53 16.35
N ASP A 316 14.11 1.22 15.43
CA ASP A 316 15.54 1.16 15.75
C ASP A 316 16.08 2.57 16.09
N GLY A 317 15.84 3.55 15.21
CA GLY A 317 16.30 4.91 15.39
C GLY A 317 15.63 5.61 16.57
N SER A 318 14.33 5.40 16.81
CA SER A 318 13.66 5.96 18.00
C SER A 318 14.15 5.33 19.31
N GLY A 319 14.53 4.05 19.29
CA GLY A 319 15.20 3.40 20.43
C GLY A 319 16.59 3.99 20.71
N ASP A 320 17.35 4.28 19.66
CA ASP A 320 18.66 4.92 19.79
C ASP A 320 18.57 6.37 20.31
N VAL A 321 17.57 7.14 19.87
CA VAL A 321 17.27 8.47 20.43
C VAL A 321 17.03 8.37 21.93
N LEU A 322 16.14 7.49 22.37
CA LEU A 322 15.83 7.32 23.80
C LEU A 322 17.04 6.84 24.61
N ARG A 323 17.85 5.93 24.06
CA ARG A 323 19.07 5.45 24.71
C ARG A 323 20.08 6.57 24.93
N LYS A 324 20.28 7.43 23.92
CA LYS A 324 21.16 8.60 24.05
C LYS A 324 20.62 9.62 25.03
N MET A 325 19.32 9.94 24.95
CA MET A 325 18.68 10.82 25.94
C MET A 325 18.90 10.31 27.37
N GLN A 326 18.75 8.99 27.56
CA GLN A 326 19.01 8.35 28.85
C GLN A 326 20.48 8.43 29.26
N MET A 327 21.43 8.25 28.33
CA MET A 327 22.86 8.39 28.60
C MET A 327 23.20 9.81 29.06
N TYR A 328 22.79 10.85 28.32
CA TYR A 328 23.08 12.24 28.69
C TYR A 328 22.38 12.68 29.98
N SER A 329 21.23 12.07 30.32
CA SER A 329 20.58 12.34 31.61
C SER A 329 21.48 11.99 32.81
N THR A 330 22.46 11.09 32.63
CA THR A 330 23.42 10.73 33.69
C THR A 330 24.41 11.85 34.02
N LEU A 331 24.59 12.82 33.14
CA LEU A 331 25.46 13.99 33.36
C LEU A 331 24.79 15.06 34.23
N LEU A 332 23.48 14.94 34.47
CA LEU A 332 22.73 15.89 35.29
C LEU A 332 22.98 15.69 36.80
N PRO A 333 22.78 16.75 37.61
CA PRO A 333 22.78 16.65 39.07
C PRO A 333 21.81 15.58 39.58
N LYS A 334 22.15 14.92 40.71
CA LYS A 334 21.43 13.74 41.24
C LYS A 334 19.90 13.90 41.28
N ARG A 335 19.40 15.05 41.75
CA ARG A 335 17.95 15.32 41.87
C ARG A 335 17.27 15.40 40.49
N SER A 336 17.83 16.19 39.57
CA SER A 336 17.31 16.36 38.21
C SER A 336 17.43 15.09 37.38
N ARG A 337 18.51 14.32 37.57
CA ARG A 337 18.77 13.03 36.92
C ARG A 337 17.63 12.04 37.15
N VAL A 338 17.20 11.85 38.40
CA VAL A 338 16.14 10.89 38.72
C VAL A 338 14.82 11.25 38.04
N ILE A 339 14.46 12.54 38.05
CA ILE A 339 13.22 13.03 37.42
C ILE A 339 13.26 12.82 35.90
N VAL A 340 14.37 13.22 35.26
CA VAL A 340 14.55 13.10 33.81
C VAL A 340 14.60 11.64 33.37
N GLN A 341 15.32 10.78 34.10
CA GLN A 341 15.37 9.35 33.79
C GLN A 341 13.99 8.69 33.88
N ARG A 342 13.18 9.05 34.89
CA ARG A 342 11.79 8.55 34.99
C ARG A 342 10.96 8.99 33.78
N ARG A 343 11.09 10.26 33.36
CA ARG A 343 10.39 10.78 32.16
C ARG A 343 10.83 10.06 30.89
N ILE A 344 12.13 9.92 30.65
CA ILE A 344 12.65 9.24 29.44
C ILE A 344 12.25 7.76 29.43
N ARG A 345 12.32 7.05 30.58
CA ARG A 345 11.87 5.65 30.67
C ARG A 345 10.38 5.47 30.43
N SER A 346 9.57 6.52 30.65
CA SER A 346 8.13 6.48 30.34
C SER A 346 7.82 6.66 28.85
N LEU A 347 8.78 7.12 28.05
CA LEU A 347 8.61 7.27 26.60
C LEU A 347 8.78 5.90 25.94
N PRO A 348 7.74 5.36 25.28
CA PRO A 348 7.86 4.13 24.53
C PRO A 348 8.61 4.37 23.21
N VAL A 349 9.35 3.36 22.78
CA VAL A 349 9.91 3.31 21.41
C VAL A 349 8.76 3.41 20.40
N LEU A 350 8.93 4.24 19.36
CA LEU A 350 7.95 4.37 18.29
C LEU A 350 7.87 3.05 17.51
N ARG A 351 6.72 2.40 17.53
CA ARG A 351 6.50 1.10 16.89
C ARG A 351 5.32 1.18 15.95
N LEU A 352 5.48 0.57 14.79
CA LEU A 352 4.45 0.45 13.76
C LEU A 352 3.95 -1.00 13.72
N TYR A 353 2.64 -1.16 13.60
CA TYR A 353 1.96 -2.45 13.62
C TYR A 353 1.07 -2.57 12.39
N ALA A 354 0.94 -3.78 11.84
CA ALA A 354 -0.20 -4.11 11.01
C ALA A 354 -1.39 -4.35 11.94
N GLU A 355 -2.49 -3.66 11.69
CA GLU A 355 -3.66 -3.65 12.57
C GLU A 355 -4.93 -3.87 11.75
N VAL A 356 -5.87 -4.64 12.30
CA VAL A 356 -7.22 -4.79 11.75
C VAL A 356 -8.20 -4.55 12.89
N GLY A 357 -8.94 -3.44 12.82
CA GLY A 357 -9.99 -3.11 13.79
C GLY A 357 -9.51 -3.01 15.24
N GLY A 358 -8.38 -2.36 15.52
CA GLY A 358 -7.82 -2.28 16.88
C GLY A 358 -6.88 -3.43 17.25
N VAL A 359 -6.92 -4.55 16.52
CA VAL A 359 -6.14 -5.75 16.83
C VAL A 359 -4.81 -5.73 16.09
N LYS A 360 -3.71 -5.69 16.84
CA LYS A 360 -2.34 -5.68 16.31
C LYS A 360 -1.95 -7.08 15.84
N VAL A 361 -2.07 -7.31 14.53
CA VAL A 361 -1.84 -8.62 13.88
C VAL A 361 -0.36 -8.94 13.77
N HIS A 362 0.45 -7.99 13.29
CA HIS A 362 1.86 -8.24 13.01
C HIS A 362 2.73 -7.06 13.39
N ARG A 363 3.85 -7.34 14.06
CA ARG A 363 4.87 -6.35 14.37
C ARG A 363 5.95 -6.38 13.29
N PHE A 364 6.19 -5.25 12.65
CA PHE A 364 7.29 -5.13 11.70
C PHE A 364 8.63 -5.15 12.43
N GLY A 365 9.46 -6.13 12.07
CA GLY A 365 10.80 -6.34 12.63
C GLY A 365 11.85 -6.56 11.55
N ARG A 366 13.11 -6.71 11.97
CA ARG A 366 14.26 -6.96 11.05
C ARG A 366 14.06 -8.23 10.20
N SER A 367 13.46 -9.26 10.78
CA SER A 367 13.16 -10.54 10.11
C SER A 367 11.99 -10.47 9.13
N SER A 368 11.14 -9.43 9.17
CA SER A 368 9.95 -9.39 8.31
C SER A 368 10.29 -9.33 6.82
N LYS A 369 11.43 -8.72 6.46
CA LYS A 369 11.91 -8.67 5.07
C LYS A 369 12.32 -10.04 4.54
N SER A 370 13.16 -10.76 5.28
CA SER A 370 13.60 -12.10 4.87
C SER A 370 12.42 -13.07 4.87
N ALA A 371 11.55 -13.01 5.89
CA ALA A 371 10.36 -13.84 5.96
C ALA A 371 9.43 -13.62 4.75
N TYR A 372 9.19 -12.36 4.34
CA TYR A 372 8.37 -12.06 3.17
C TYR A 372 8.92 -12.72 1.89
N ILE A 373 10.22 -12.57 1.62
CA ILE A 373 10.86 -13.15 0.43
C ILE A 373 10.79 -14.67 0.46
N VAL A 374 11.08 -15.28 1.61
CA VAL A 374 10.98 -16.74 1.81
C VAL A 374 9.56 -17.21 1.54
N TYR A 375 8.54 -16.55 2.08
CA TYR A 375 7.14 -16.92 1.83
C TYR A 375 6.78 -16.84 0.35
N VAL A 376 7.13 -15.75 -0.36
CA VAL A 376 6.86 -15.66 -1.79
C VAL A 376 7.52 -16.81 -2.54
N MET A 377 8.80 -17.10 -2.28
CA MET A 377 9.51 -18.19 -2.94
C MET A 377 8.90 -19.56 -2.63
N THR A 378 8.71 -19.89 -1.35
CA THR A 378 8.17 -21.19 -0.91
C THR A 378 6.78 -21.43 -1.46
N TYR A 379 5.87 -20.46 -1.38
CA TYR A 379 4.52 -20.63 -1.92
C TYR A 379 4.49 -20.67 -3.44
N THR A 380 5.37 -19.95 -4.13
CA THR A 380 5.49 -20.07 -5.60
C THR A 380 5.96 -21.47 -5.99
N ILE A 381 6.98 -22.02 -5.32
CA ILE A 381 7.48 -23.38 -5.57
C ILE A 381 6.37 -24.41 -5.32
N ASN A 382 5.67 -24.30 -4.19
CA ASN A 382 4.56 -25.20 -3.86
C ASN A 382 3.45 -25.14 -4.92
N LEU A 383 3.12 -23.94 -5.41
CA LEU A 383 2.11 -23.77 -6.46
C LEU A 383 2.57 -24.37 -7.80
N LEU A 384 3.85 -24.23 -8.16
CA LEU A 384 4.45 -24.85 -9.35
C LEU A 384 4.44 -26.38 -9.29
N LEU A 385 4.66 -26.96 -8.10
CA LEU A 385 4.61 -28.40 -7.89
C LEU A 385 3.17 -28.94 -7.88
N PHE A 386 2.22 -28.17 -7.35
CA PHE A 386 0.83 -28.59 -7.21
C PHE A 386 0.07 -28.56 -8.55
N VAL A 387 0.30 -27.55 -9.40
CA VAL A 387 -0.44 -27.41 -10.67
C VAL A 387 0.26 -28.18 -11.79
N GLY A 388 -0.25 -29.39 -12.07
CA GLY A 388 0.23 -30.27 -13.14
C GLY A 388 0.21 -29.63 -14.55
N GLN A 389 1.04 -30.14 -15.47
CA GLN A 389 1.15 -29.61 -16.84
C GLN A 389 -0.16 -29.80 -17.64
N ASP A 390 -0.87 -30.90 -17.39
CA ASP A 390 -2.09 -31.25 -18.11
C ASP A 390 -3.21 -30.21 -17.92
N ALA A 391 -3.34 -29.70 -16.69
CA ALA A 391 -4.31 -28.65 -16.35
C ALA A 391 -4.08 -27.32 -17.10
N ILE A 392 -2.87 -27.13 -17.63
CA ILE A 392 -2.43 -25.91 -18.28
C ILE A 392 -2.50 -26.05 -19.79
N GLN A 393 -2.15 -27.23 -20.31
CA GLN A 393 -2.36 -27.56 -21.72
C GLN A 393 -3.85 -27.57 -22.09
N SER A 394 -4.71 -28.06 -21.19
CA SER A 394 -6.17 -28.01 -21.39
C SER A 394 -6.69 -26.57 -21.51
N TRP A 395 -6.16 -25.66 -20.68
CA TRP A 395 -6.50 -24.24 -20.75
C TRP A 395 -6.03 -23.59 -22.05
N GLY A 396 -4.80 -23.86 -22.48
CA GLY A 396 -4.27 -23.32 -23.74
C GLY A 396 -5.11 -23.73 -24.95
N LYS A 397 -5.59 -24.98 -25.00
CA LYS A 397 -6.48 -25.46 -26.08
C LYS A 397 -7.82 -24.73 -26.11
N MET A 398 -8.37 -24.37 -24.96
CA MET A 398 -9.69 -23.72 -24.85
C MET A 398 -9.69 -22.28 -25.38
N TYR A 399 -8.58 -21.55 -25.22
CA TYR A 399 -8.49 -20.13 -25.58
C TYR A 399 -7.79 -19.86 -26.92
N LEU A 400 -7.02 -20.83 -27.43
CA LEU A 400 -6.28 -20.69 -28.70
C LEU A 400 -6.91 -21.45 -29.86
N SER A 401 -8.02 -22.16 -29.64
CA SER A 401 -8.81 -22.74 -30.74
C SER A 401 -9.82 -21.68 -31.20
N PRO A 402 -9.68 -21.14 -32.43
CA PRO A 402 -10.56 -20.09 -32.95
C PRO A 402 -12.00 -20.55 -33.15
#